data_AF-A0AAD5UU21-F1
#
_entry.id   AF-A0AAD5UU21-F1
#
_cell.length_a   1.000
_cell.length_b   1.000
_cell.length_c   1.000
_cell.angle_alpha   90.00
_cell.angle_beta   90.00
_cell.angle_gamma   90.00
#
_symmetry.space_group_name_H-M   'P 1'
#
loop_
_entity.id
_entity.type
_entity.pdbx_description
1 polymer ?
#
loop_
_entity_poly.entity_id
_entity_poly.type
_entity_poly.pdbx_seq_one_letter_code
_entity_poly.pdbx_strand_id
1 'polypeptide(L)'
;MLSYPRPTSFLPLNQLLLRRIPPLQPSPSSASDTSSTSTNTVPPSSLPPLPSPPRKSLLSPSWKLSTHLVPAAFPRSTPYIPPHTLPKFKGSKDQFKADVEKLARGVLEAKETYWVGRDEKVERDQSRLWNCVNRYVRDDAAESGSESEGWEGDYIAFCACEWVSERNMGTYSPKPHQLSQHQISILKTPSQKPQISEIWVWEAVNHGDAGLVNASQLSGICKIFPLFTSNQTI
;
A
#
# COMPACT_ATOMS: atom_id res chain seq x y z
N MET A 1 -17.29 -19.01 28.95
CA MET A 1 -16.06 -18.37 28.44
C MET A 1 -15.20 -19.46 27.82
N LEU A 2 -15.08 -19.51 26.49
CA LEU A 2 -14.21 -20.46 25.80
C LEU A 2 -12.84 -19.79 25.65
N SER A 3 -11.85 -20.22 26.44
CA SER A 3 -10.47 -19.77 26.23
C SER A 3 -9.88 -20.52 25.04
N TYR A 4 -9.20 -19.80 24.16
CA TYR A 4 -8.47 -20.42 23.05
C TYR A 4 -7.37 -21.33 23.62
N PRO A 5 -7.17 -22.53 23.05
CA PRO A 5 -6.09 -23.41 23.48
C PRO A 5 -4.74 -22.72 23.26
N ARG A 6 -3.91 -22.67 24.31
CA ARG A 6 -2.55 -22.17 24.21
C ARG A 6 -1.68 -23.21 23.50
N PRO A 7 -0.77 -22.81 22.59
CA PRO A 7 0.20 -23.73 22.01
C PRO A 7 1.01 -24.41 23.11
N THR A 8 1.17 -25.73 23.03
CA THR A 8 1.94 -26.54 24.00
C THR A 8 3.45 -26.45 23.80
N SER A 9 3.90 -25.89 22.68
CA SER A 9 5.31 -25.64 22.41
C SER A 9 5.48 -24.36 21.58
N PHE A 10 6.55 -23.63 21.87
CA PHE A 10 7.04 -22.60 20.98
C PHE A 10 7.92 -23.28 19.94
N LEU A 11 7.62 -23.07 18.65
CA LEU A 11 8.59 -23.42 17.61
C LEU A 11 9.86 -22.60 17.88
N PRO A 12 11.05 -23.22 17.94
CA PRO A 12 12.28 -22.46 18.09
C PRO A 12 12.36 -21.46 16.94
N LEU A 13 12.52 -20.18 17.27
CA LEU A 13 12.84 -19.14 16.30
C LEU A 13 14.22 -19.49 15.75
N ASN A 14 14.25 -20.20 14.62
CA ASN A 14 15.46 -20.28 13.83
C ASN A 14 15.89 -18.84 13.55
N GLN A 15 17.11 -18.48 13.95
CA GLN A 15 17.66 -17.17 13.62
C GLN A 15 17.66 -17.06 12.10
N LEU A 16 16.71 -16.31 11.56
CA LEU A 16 16.72 -15.96 10.16
C LEU A 16 18.02 -15.21 9.94
N LEU A 17 18.87 -15.72 9.06
CA LEU A 17 20.05 -15.00 8.60
C LEU A 17 19.55 -13.69 7.98
N LEU A 18 19.59 -12.62 8.77
CA LEU A 18 19.14 -11.32 8.33
C LEU A 18 20.03 -10.90 7.17
N ARG A 19 19.45 -10.89 5.96
CA ARG A 19 20.13 -10.37 4.78
C ARG A 19 20.59 -8.96 5.10
N ARG A 20 21.89 -8.69 4.90
CA ARG A 20 22.44 -7.35 5.05
C ARG A 20 21.71 -6.41 4.09
N ILE A 21 20.97 -5.46 4.63
CA ILE A 21 20.25 -4.50 3.82
C ILE A 21 21.30 -3.54 3.23
N PRO A 22 21.34 -3.36 1.90
CA PRO A 22 22.26 -2.40 1.31
C PRO A 22 21.94 -0.99 1.82
N PRO A 23 22.93 -0.09 1.88
CA PRO A 23 22.70 1.30 2.27
C PRO A 23 21.63 1.94 1.40
N LEU A 24 20.88 2.87 1.98
CA LEU A 24 19.95 3.72 1.23
C LEU A 24 20.75 4.44 0.14
N GLN A 25 20.39 4.21 -1.12
CA GLN A 25 20.97 4.98 -2.21
C GLN A 25 20.22 6.30 -2.36
N PRO A 26 20.92 7.39 -2.74
CA PRO A 26 20.28 8.66 -3.03
C PRO A 26 19.29 8.49 -4.20
N SER A 27 18.31 9.38 -4.31
CA SER A 27 17.38 9.40 -5.44
C SER A 27 18.18 9.47 -6.76
N PRO A 28 17.80 8.73 -7.81
CA PRO A 28 18.50 8.76 -9.11
C PRO A 28 18.66 10.17 -9.69
N SER A 29 17.73 11.06 -9.36
CA SER A 29 17.72 12.47 -9.79
C SER A 29 18.73 13.38 -9.07
N SER A 30 19.34 12.95 -7.96
CA SER A 30 20.37 13.75 -7.26
C SER A 30 21.80 13.55 -7.79
N ALA A 31 22.02 12.61 -8.72
CA ALA A 31 23.36 12.28 -9.21
C ALA A 31 23.73 12.97 -10.55
N SER A 32 22.84 13.76 -11.15
CA SER A 32 23.04 14.32 -12.51
C SER A 32 23.36 15.82 -12.58
N ASP A 33 23.46 16.53 -11.45
CA ASP A 33 23.66 18.00 -11.49
C ASP A 33 25.12 18.45 -11.59
N THR A 34 26.09 17.53 -11.73
CA THR A 34 27.51 17.88 -11.89
C THR A 34 28.20 17.09 -13.00
N SER A 35 27.68 17.13 -14.22
CA SER A 35 28.54 17.16 -15.43
C SER A 35 27.78 17.59 -16.67
N SER A 36 28.48 18.39 -17.45
CA SER A 36 28.06 19.19 -18.60
C SER A 36 27.56 18.41 -19.82
N THR A 37 26.59 19.02 -20.51
CA THR A 37 26.32 18.92 -21.95
C THR A 37 25.64 17.65 -22.47
N SER A 38 24.33 17.55 -22.31
CA SER A 38 23.44 17.13 -23.41
C SER A 38 22.01 17.59 -23.16
N THR A 39 21.39 18.15 -24.19
CA THR A 39 20.01 18.63 -24.23
C THR A 39 19.04 17.46 -24.17
N ASN A 40 18.66 17.04 -22.96
CA ASN A 40 17.42 16.32 -22.69
C ASN A 40 17.05 16.59 -21.23
N THR A 41 16.47 17.78 -21.02
CA THR A 41 15.84 18.16 -19.76
C THR A 41 14.70 17.17 -19.50
N VAL A 42 14.95 16.12 -18.72
CA VAL A 42 13.89 15.31 -18.14
C VAL A 42 13.07 16.27 -17.28
N PRO A 43 11.80 16.54 -17.61
CA PRO A 43 11.02 17.51 -16.85
C PRO A 43 10.96 17.05 -15.38
N PRO A 44 10.96 17.98 -14.40
CA PRO A 44 10.81 17.64 -13.00
C PRO A 44 9.58 16.75 -12.89
N SER A 45 9.78 15.49 -12.49
CA SER A 45 8.78 14.43 -12.64
C SER A 45 7.45 14.94 -12.10
N SER A 46 6.51 15.23 -13.00
CA SER A 46 5.24 15.86 -12.65
C SER A 46 4.52 14.96 -11.68
N LEU A 47 4.02 15.55 -10.59
CA LEU A 47 3.12 14.88 -9.64
C LEU A 47 2.01 14.19 -10.45
N PRO A 48 1.83 12.86 -10.34
CA PRO A 48 0.78 12.19 -11.10
C PRO A 48 -0.59 12.68 -10.64
N PRO A 49 -1.61 12.66 -11.53
CA PRO A 49 -2.96 13.00 -11.13
C PRO A 49 -3.49 12.00 -10.10
N LEU A 50 -4.37 12.47 -9.22
CA LEU A 50 -5.10 11.56 -8.32
C LEU A 50 -5.97 10.60 -9.15
N PRO A 51 -6.02 9.30 -8.78
CA PRO A 51 -6.72 8.28 -9.56
C PRO A 51 -8.25 8.37 -9.41
N SER A 52 -8.72 9.08 -8.38
CA SER A 52 -10.14 9.31 -8.13
C SER A 52 -10.40 10.78 -7.77
N PRO A 53 -11.60 11.30 -8.09
CA PRO A 53 -11.99 12.64 -7.69
C PRO A 53 -12.12 12.73 -6.16
N PRO A 54 -12.14 13.95 -5.58
CA PRO A 54 -12.35 14.14 -4.14
C PRO A 54 -13.59 13.40 -3.63
N ARG A 55 -13.40 12.61 -2.57
CA ARG A 55 -14.44 11.76 -1.97
C ARG A 55 -14.95 12.37 -0.66
N LYS A 56 -16.20 12.05 -0.30
CA LYS A 56 -16.73 12.34 1.04
C LYS A 56 -16.12 11.38 2.07
N SER A 57 -15.93 11.86 3.30
CA SER A 57 -15.47 11.01 4.41
C SER A 57 -16.44 9.88 4.70
N LEU A 58 -15.91 8.71 5.03
CA LEU A 58 -16.67 7.52 5.45
C LEU A 58 -16.90 7.45 6.97
N LEU A 59 -16.22 8.30 7.76
CA LEU A 59 -16.31 8.29 9.21
C LEU A 59 -17.65 8.88 9.69
N SER A 60 -17.87 10.15 9.36
CA SER A 60 -19.13 10.88 9.53
C SER A 60 -19.07 12.17 8.69
N PRO A 61 -20.21 12.88 8.51
CA PRO A 61 -20.24 14.17 7.81
C PRO A 61 -19.39 15.28 8.44
N SER A 62 -19.06 15.16 9.74
CA SER A 62 -18.23 16.12 10.47
C SER A 62 -16.73 15.90 10.25
N TRP A 63 -16.33 15.01 9.34
CA TRP A 63 -14.95 14.80 8.94
C TRP A 63 -14.77 15.16 7.47
N LYS A 64 -13.81 16.02 7.17
CA LYS A 64 -13.33 16.32 5.82
C LYS A 64 -12.21 15.35 5.44
N LEU A 65 -12.34 14.73 4.28
CA LEU A 65 -11.32 13.86 3.69
C LEU A 65 -10.57 14.61 2.60
N SER A 66 -9.24 14.58 2.67
CA SER A 66 -8.35 14.99 1.58
C SER A 66 -7.36 13.87 1.27
N THR A 67 -6.92 13.80 0.02
CA THR A 67 -6.01 12.74 -0.45
C THR A 67 -4.76 13.39 -1.03
N HIS A 68 -3.60 12.91 -0.58
CA HIS A 68 -2.29 13.47 -0.88
C HIS A 68 -1.41 12.39 -1.49
N LEU A 69 -0.62 12.76 -2.50
CA LEU A 69 0.40 11.87 -3.06
C LEU A 69 1.76 12.30 -2.54
N VAL A 70 2.46 11.36 -1.93
CA VAL A 70 3.83 11.57 -1.44
C VAL A 70 4.77 10.59 -2.14
N PRO A 71 5.99 11.00 -2.51
CA PRO A 71 6.96 10.07 -3.09
C PRO A 71 7.21 8.90 -2.14
N ALA A 72 7.22 7.68 -2.68
CA ALA A 72 7.63 6.51 -1.94
C ALA A 72 9.15 6.41 -1.85
N ALA A 73 9.64 5.71 -0.83
CA ALA A 73 11.03 5.31 -0.78
C ALA A 73 11.34 4.36 -1.96
N PHE A 74 12.53 4.52 -2.55
CA PHE A 74 13.00 3.63 -3.60
C PHE A 74 13.14 2.19 -3.05
N PRO A 75 12.77 1.17 -3.83
CA PRO A 75 12.99 -0.21 -3.45
C PRO A 75 14.48 -0.50 -3.22
N ARG A 76 14.87 -0.77 -1.96
CA ARG A 76 16.29 -0.94 -1.59
C ARG A 76 16.95 -2.16 -2.21
N SER A 77 16.18 -3.24 -2.31
CA SER A 77 16.65 -4.56 -2.70
C SER A 77 15.57 -5.29 -3.47
N THR A 78 14.79 -4.59 -4.30
CA THR A 78 13.80 -5.26 -5.14
C THR A 78 14.31 -5.16 -6.57
N PRO A 79 14.46 -6.29 -7.28
CA PRO A 79 14.85 -6.26 -8.68
C PRO A 79 13.73 -5.66 -9.52
N TYR A 80 14.08 -5.00 -10.61
CA TYR A 80 13.08 -4.72 -11.63
C TYR A 80 12.71 -6.02 -12.34
N ILE A 81 11.46 -6.47 -12.12
CA ILE A 81 10.86 -7.56 -12.90
C ILE A 81 9.80 -6.94 -13.81
N PRO A 82 9.87 -7.10 -15.14
CA PRO A 82 8.83 -6.62 -16.02
C PRO A 82 7.45 -7.16 -15.60
N PRO A 83 6.37 -6.37 -15.72
CA PRO A 83 5.02 -6.86 -15.46
C PRO A 83 4.71 -8.11 -16.28
N HIS A 84 4.15 -9.14 -15.64
CA HIS A 84 3.71 -10.33 -16.35
C HIS A 84 2.42 -10.06 -17.12
N THR A 85 2.31 -10.62 -18.32
CA THR A 85 1.04 -10.65 -19.05
C THR A 85 0.08 -11.58 -18.33
N LEU A 86 -1.02 -11.04 -17.81
CA LEU A 86 -2.05 -11.85 -17.16
C LEU A 86 -2.70 -12.78 -18.20
N PRO A 87 -2.98 -14.06 -17.86
CA PRO A 87 -3.76 -14.94 -18.70
C PRO A 87 -5.10 -14.29 -19.04
N LYS A 88 -5.55 -14.42 -20.29
CA LYS A 88 -6.89 -13.99 -20.71
C LYS A 88 -7.80 -15.22 -20.73
N PHE A 89 -8.99 -15.10 -20.16
CA PHE A 89 -9.98 -16.17 -20.25
C PHE A 89 -10.37 -16.41 -21.73
N LYS A 90 -10.25 -17.66 -22.19
CA LYS A 90 -10.55 -18.08 -23.57
C LYS A 90 -11.67 -19.13 -23.63
N GLY A 91 -12.60 -19.10 -22.68
CA GLY A 91 -13.76 -20.01 -22.63
C GLY A 91 -13.55 -21.30 -21.82
N SER A 92 -12.32 -21.75 -21.60
CA SER A 92 -12.04 -22.90 -20.71
C SER A 92 -11.57 -22.44 -19.33
N LYS A 93 -12.37 -22.77 -18.30
CA LYS A 93 -12.07 -22.48 -16.89
C LYS A 93 -10.84 -23.23 -16.39
N ASP A 94 -10.70 -24.50 -16.78
CA ASP A 94 -9.59 -25.35 -16.35
C ASP A 94 -8.27 -24.87 -16.97
N GLN A 95 -8.26 -24.51 -18.25
CA GLN A 95 -7.08 -23.95 -18.90
C GLN A 95 -6.69 -22.61 -18.27
N PHE A 96 -7.67 -21.72 -18.01
CA PHE A 96 -7.41 -20.44 -17.37
C PHE A 96 -6.82 -20.63 -15.96
N LYS A 97 -7.37 -21.56 -15.18
CA LYS A 97 -6.84 -21.90 -13.86
C LYS A 97 -5.39 -22.41 -13.95
N ALA A 98 -5.11 -23.31 -14.88
CA ALA A 98 -3.76 -23.84 -15.09
C ALA A 98 -2.77 -22.74 -15.52
N ASP A 99 -3.18 -21.82 -16.40
CA ASP A 99 -2.35 -20.69 -16.84
C ASP A 99 -2.06 -19.71 -15.68
N VAL A 100 -3.07 -19.44 -14.84
CA VAL A 100 -2.93 -18.62 -13.62
C VAL A 100 -1.99 -19.28 -12.61
N GLU A 101 -2.13 -20.58 -12.37
CA GLU A 101 -1.25 -21.34 -11.48
C GLU A 101 0.19 -21.36 -11.98
N LYS A 102 0.39 -21.57 -13.29
CA LYS A 102 1.71 -21.52 -13.93
C LYS A 102 2.35 -20.15 -13.77
N LEU A 103 1.59 -19.08 -14.01
CA LEU A 103 2.09 -17.72 -13.82
C LEU A 103 2.45 -17.45 -12.36
N ALA A 104 1.56 -17.78 -11.42
CA ALA A 104 1.80 -17.58 -10.00
C ALA A 104 3.06 -18.32 -9.51
N ARG A 105 3.27 -19.56 -9.99
CA ARG A 105 4.48 -20.32 -9.71
C ARG A 105 5.73 -19.62 -10.24
N GLY A 106 5.72 -19.16 -11.49
CA GLY A 106 6.85 -18.43 -12.06
C GLY A 106 7.21 -17.15 -11.30
N VAL A 107 6.20 -16.43 -10.79
CA VAL A 107 6.42 -15.24 -9.93
C VAL A 107 7.07 -15.63 -8.59
N LEU A 108 6.60 -16.71 -7.96
CA LEU A 108 7.14 -17.19 -6.68
C LEU A 108 8.58 -17.71 -6.83
N GLU A 109 8.88 -18.44 -7.91
CA GLU A 109 10.23 -18.92 -8.22
C GLU A 109 11.19 -17.75 -8.47
N ALA A 110 10.76 -16.71 -9.18
CA ALA A 110 11.55 -15.50 -9.38
C ALA A 110 11.82 -14.75 -8.05
N LYS A 111 10.82 -14.69 -7.16
CA LYS A 111 10.97 -14.14 -5.81
C LYS A 111 12.00 -14.92 -5.00
N GLU A 112 11.88 -16.24 -4.97
CA GLU A 112 12.76 -17.12 -4.22
C GLU A 112 14.21 -17.03 -4.73
N THR A 113 14.39 -17.10 -6.05
CA THR A 113 15.71 -16.99 -6.70
C THR A 113 16.42 -15.69 -6.30
N TYR A 114 15.68 -14.58 -6.29
CA TYR A 114 16.20 -13.29 -5.84
C TYR A 114 16.47 -13.24 -4.33
N TRP A 115 15.58 -13.80 -3.52
CA TRP A 115 15.73 -13.80 -2.06
C TRP A 115 16.92 -14.62 -1.58
N VAL A 116 17.19 -15.76 -2.22
CA VAL A 116 18.35 -16.62 -1.95
C VAL A 116 19.64 -16.01 -2.53
N GLY A 117 19.55 -14.95 -3.35
CA GLY A 117 20.72 -14.28 -3.92
C GLY A 117 21.37 -15.05 -5.06
N ARG A 118 20.63 -15.94 -5.73
CA ARG A 118 21.15 -16.68 -6.90
C ARG A 118 21.28 -15.78 -8.15
N ASP A 119 20.58 -14.66 -8.15
CA ASP A 119 20.58 -13.66 -9.23
C ASP A 119 21.20 -12.34 -8.75
N GLU A 120 22.54 -12.29 -8.67
CA GLU A 120 23.29 -11.09 -8.27
C GLU A 120 23.32 -10.00 -9.36
N LYS A 121 22.99 -10.35 -10.61
CA LYS A 121 23.11 -9.45 -11.78
C LYS A 121 21.84 -8.65 -12.09
N VAL A 122 20.77 -8.80 -11.32
CA VAL A 122 19.51 -8.11 -11.63
C VAL A 122 19.55 -6.69 -11.08
N GLU A 123 19.40 -5.72 -12.00
CA GLU A 123 19.33 -4.31 -11.64
C GLU A 123 18.18 -4.03 -10.68
N ARG A 124 18.43 -3.09 -9.76
CA ARG A 124 17.43 -2.66 -8.79
C ARG A 124 16.32 -1.89 -9.51
N ASP A 125 15.10 -2.05 -9.00
CA ASP A 125 13.97 -1.26 -9.44
C ASP A 125 14.17 0.21 -9.03
N GLN A 126 14.44 1.07 -10.02
CA GLN A 126 14.59 2.51 -9.85
C GLN A 126 13.28 3.26 -10.14
N SER A 127 12.15 2.55 -10.25
CA SER A 127 10.86 3.18 -10.50
C SER A 127 10.49 4.11 -9.35
N ARG A 128 10.14 5.36 -9.68
CA ARG A 128 9.62 6.33 -8.73
C ARG A 128 8.17 6.01 -8.42
N LEU A 129 7.92 5.40 -7.27
CA LEU A 129 6.57 5.07 -6.80
C LEU A 129 6.00 6.20 -5.93
N TRP A 130 4.69 6.17 -5.74
CA TRP A 130 3.94 7.14 -4.94
C TRP A 130 3.10 6.44 -3.89
N ASN A 131 3.13 6.91 -2.65
CA ASN A 131 2.13 6.51 -1.65
C ASN A 131 0.95 7.48 -1.72
N CYS A 132 -0.22 6.95 -1.42
CA CYS A 132 -1.43 7.73 -1.24
C CYS A 132 -1.67 7.89 0.26
N VAL A 133 -1.85 9.12 0.71
CA VAL A 133 -2.10 9.43 2.12
C VAL A 133 -3.44 10.14 2.22
N ASN A 134 -4.39 9.51 2.89
CA ASN A 134 -5.69 10.08 3.16
C ASN A 134 -5.67 10.78 4.52
N ARG A 135 -6.04 12.06 4.53
CA ARG A 135 -6.11 12.90 5.73
C ARG A 135 -7.56 13.18 6.04
N TYR A 136 -8.00 12.78 7.23
CA TYR A 136 -9.31 13.09 7.77
C TYR A 136 -9.16 14.16 8.85
N VAL A 137 -9.93 15.25 8.73
CA VAL A 137 -9.92 16.37 9.68
C VAL A 137 -11.33 16.59 10.19
N ARG A 138 -11.49 16.78 11.49
CA ARG A 138 -12.79 17.07 12.10
C ARG A 138 -13.18 18.53 11.89
N ASP A 139 -14.43 18.79 11.51
CA ASP A 139 -14.93 20.14 11.21
C ASP A 139 -15.08 21.02 12.46
N ASP A 140 -15.50 20.41 13.57
CA ASP A 140 -15.66 21.05 14.88
C ASP A 140 -14.32 21.49 15.50
N ALA A 141 -13.19 20.91 15.08
CA ALA A 141 -11.86 21.33 15.52
C ALA A 141 -11.48 22.72 14.98
N ALA A 142 -12.12 23.19 13.90
CA ALA A 142 -11.86 24.51 13.33
C ALA A 142 -12.75 25.62 13.92
N GLU A 143 -13.92 25.26 14.49
CA GLU A 143 -14.89 26.23 15.01
C GLU A 143 -14.70 26.52 16.51
N SER A 144 -14.06 25.63 17.27
CA SER A 144 -13.70 25.87 18.66
C SER A 144 -12.44 26.73 18.79
N GLY A 145 -12.49 27.97 18.29
CA GLY A 145 -11.58 29.06 18.68
C GLY A 145 -11.88 29.61 20.09
N SER A 146 -12.79 28.97 20.83
CA SER A 146 -13.01 29.26 22.23
C SER A 146 -11.86 28.67 23.04
N GLU A 147 -11.17 29.53 23.80
CA GLU A 147 -10.35 29.17 24.95
C GLU A 147 -11.18 28.33 25.94
N SER A 148 -11.43 27.06 25.63
CA SER A 148 -12.04 26.15 26.59
C SER A 148 -10.94 25.76 27.56
N GLU A 149 -10.98 26.38 28.74
CA GLU A 149 -10.24 25.97 29.92
C GLU A 149 -10.32 24.43 30.07
N GLY A 150 -9.19 23.75 29.95
CA GLY A 150 -8.95 22.55 30.74
C GLY A 150 -8.91 21.17 30.06
N TRP A 151 -8.84 21.03 28.74
CA TRP A 151 -8.49 19.73 28.13
C TRP A 151 -7.18 19.78 27.33
N GLU A 152 -6.18 19.15 27.93
CA GLU A 152 -4.81 19.02 27.47
C GLU A 152 -4.72 17.90 26.41
N GLY A 153 -4.79 18.27 25.13
CA GLY A 153 -4.27 17.45 24.02
C GLY A 153 -5.23 17.18 22.86
N ASP A 154 -5.00 17.87 21.73
CA ASP A 154 -5.48 17.39 20.43
C ASP A 154 -4.57 16.26 19.93
N TYR A 155 -5.14 15.10 19.65
CA TYR A 155 -4.39 13.93 19.19
C TYR A 155 -4.43 13.80 17.66
N ILE A 156 -3.26 13.55 17.08
CA ILE A 156 -3.12 13.09 15.69
C ILE A 156 -3.00 11.57 15.71
N ALA A 157 -3.91 10.87 15.04
CA ALA A 157 -3.81 9.43 14.84
C ALA A 157 -3.12 9.13 13.51
N PHE A 158 -2.05 8.33 13.55
CA PHE A 158 -1.38 7.83 12.34
C PHE A 158 -1.69 6.34 12.16
N CYS A 159 -2.49 6.02 11.15
CA CYS A 159 -2.85 4.67 10.79
C CYS A 159 -2.04 4.25 9.56
N ALA A 160 -0.99 3.47 9.78
CA ALA A 160 -0.43 2.66 8.71
C ALA A 160 -1.44 1.55 8.40
N CYS A 161 -2.15 1.66 7.28
CA CYS A 161 -3.06 0.58 6.86
C CYS A 161 -2.23 -0.58 6.33
N GLU A 162 -1.83 -1.47 7.23
CA GLU A 162 -1.61 -2.86 6.86
C GLU A 162 -2.97 -3.46 6.52
N TRP A 163 -3.09 -4.09 5.36
CA TRP A 163 -4.23 -4.95 5.08
C TRP A 163 -4.21 -6.11 6.09
N VAL A 164 -4.90 -5.97 7.22
CA VAL A 164 -5.36 -7.13 7.98
C VAL A 164 -6.55 -7.69 7.22
N SER A 165 -6.26 -8.50 6.20
CA SER A 165 -7.24 -9.37 5.58
C SER A 165 -7.68 -10.38 6.63
N GLU A 166 -8.75 -10.08 7.36
CA GLU A 166 -9.47 -11.09 8.14
C GLU A 166 -10.07 -12.10 7.16
N ARG A 167 -9.31 -13.17 6.91
CA ARG A 167 -9.70 -14.51 6.41
C ARG A 167 -10.53 -14.57 5.12
N ASN A 168 -9.99 -15.35 4.18
CA ASN A 168 -10.63 -15.94 3.00
C ASN A 168 -10.67 -15.08 1.72
N MET A 169 -9.70 -15.37 0.85
CA MET A 169 -9.71 -15.02 -0.57
C MET A 169 -10.90 -15.68 -1.28
N GLY A 170 -11.97 -14.93 -1.54
CA GLY A 170 -13.08 -15.46 -2.33
C GLY A 170 -14.01 -14.43 -2.99
N THR A 171 -14.00 -13.16 -2.57
CA THR A 171 -14.93 -12.19 -3.16
C THR A 171 -14.37 -10.78 -2.98
N TYR A 172 -13.61 -10.31 -3.97
CA TYR A 172 -13.24 -8.90 -4.07
C TYR A 172 -14.45 -8.12 -4.56
N SER A 173 -15.28 -7.66 -3.64
CA SER A 173 -16.12 -6.49 -3.89
C SER A 173 -15.22 -5.26 -3.79
N PRO A 174 -15.26 -4.30 -4.72
CA PRO A 174 -14.55 -3.04 -4.61
C PRO A 174 -15.28 -2.20 -3.56
N LYS A 175 -15.11 -2.53 -2.28
CA LYS A 175 -15.53 -1.67 -1.18
C LYS A 175 -14.29 -0.88 -0.78
N PRO A 176 -14.21 0.41 -1.14
CA PRO A 176 -13.12 1.24 -0.67
C PRO A 176 -13.11 1.25 0.86
N HIS A 177 -11.91 1.08 1.40
CA HIS A 177 -11.45 1.67 2.66
C HIS A 177 -12.43 1.61 3.80
N GLN A 178 -12.56 0.44 4.40
CA GLN A 178 -12.97 0.40 5.80
C GLN A 178 -11.69 0.38 6.62
N LEU A 179 -11.32 1.54 7.19
CA LEU A 179 -10.85 1.54 8.59
C LEU A 179 -11.73 0.49 9.27
N SER A 180 -11.13 -0.53 9.89
CA SER A 180 -11.90 -1.70 10.33
C SER A 180 -13.16 -1.20 11.03
N GLN A 181 -14.34 -1.78 10.76
CA GLN A 181 -15.58 -1.32 11.38
C GLN A 181 -15.43 -1.14 12.90
N HIS A 182 -14.51 -1.91 13.50
CA HIS A 182 -13.98 -1.73 14.83
C HIS A 182 -13.35 -0.34 15.10
N GLN A 183 -12.35 0.12 14.34
CA GLN A 183 -11.79 1.48 14.45
C GLN A 183 -12.86 2.56 14.24
N ILE A 184 -13.75 2.40 13.25
CA ILE A 184 -14.86 3.33 13.01
C ILE A 184 -15.84 3.32 14.21
N SER A 185 -16.09 2.15 14.80
CA SER A 185 -16.99 2.02 15.97
C SER A 185 -16.39 2.65 17.24
N ILE A 186 -15.08 2.54 17.44
CA ILE A 186 -14.36 3.21 18.53
C ILE A 186 -14.52 4.73 18.38
N LEU A 187 -14.31 5.25 17.17
CA LEU A 187 -14.49 6.68 16.88
C LEU A 187 -15.94 7.17 17.00
N LYS A 188 -16.93 6.26 16.89
CA LYS A 188 -18.36 6.57 17.01
C LYS A 188 -18.91 6.41 18.43
N THR A 189 -18.16 5.83 19.37
CA THR A 189 -18.67 5.54 20.72
C THR A 189 -18.64 6.80 21.59
N PRO A 190 -19.81 7.31 22.06
CA PRO A 190 -19.87 8.60 22.77
C PRO A 190 -19.20 8.60 24.15
N SER A 191 -19.09 7.43 24.78
CA SER A 191 -18.64 7.25 26.17
C SER A 191 -17.12 7.37 26.35
N GLN A 192 -16.38 7.29 25.25
CA GLN A 192 -14.94 7.51 25.16
C GLN A 192 -14.74 8.24 23.84
N LYS A 193 -14.91 9.56 23.81
CA LYS A 193 -14.48 10.36 22.65
C LYS A 193 -12.98 10.55 22.77
N PRO A 194 -12.11 9.77 22.10
CA PRO A 194 -10.75 10.21 21.96
C PRO A 194 -10.80 11.55 21.22
N GLN A 195 -10.13 12.57 21.74
CA GLN A 195 -10.06 13.91 21.15
C GLN A 195 -9.12 13.87 19.93
N ILE A 196 -9.52 13.12 18.90
CA ILE A 196 -8.78 13.03 17.65
C ILE A 196 -9.34 14.14 16.75
N SER A 197 -8.51 15.14 16.49
CA SER A 197 -8.80 16.21 15.54
C SER A 197 -8.41 15.81 14.11
N GLU A 198 -7.46 14.88 13.98
CA GLU A 198 -6.85 14.52 12.71
C GLU A 198 -6.43 13.05 12.63
N ILE A 199 -6.71 12.41 11.50
CA ILE A 199 -6.32 11.03 11.19
C ILE A 199 -5.59 11.00 9.85
N TRP A 200 -4.40 10.41 9.84
CA TRP A 200 -3.66 10.12 8.62
C TRP A 200 -3.70 8.63 8.34
N VAL A 201 -4.10 8.28 7.12
CA VAL A 201 -4.18 6.90 6.64
C VAL A 201 -3.23 6.73 5.47
N TRP A 202 -2.20 5.90 5.66
CA TRP A 202 -1.17 5.63 4.65
C TRP A 202 -1.50 4.38 3.84
N GLU A 203 -1.49 4.50 2.51
CA GLU A 203 -1.60 3.38 1.58
C GLU A 203 -0.23 3.02 0.99
N ALA A 204 0.16 1.75 1.14
CA ALA A 204 1.35 1.23 0.49
C ALA A 204 1.23 1.30 -1.04
N VAL A 205 2.37 1.49 -1.72
CA VAL A 205 2.51 1.71 -3.17
C VAL A 205 1.74 0.75 -4.08
N ASN A 206 1.44 -0.47 -3.63
CA ASN A 206 0.74 -1.49 -4.39
C ASN A 206 -0.74 -1.63 -4.02
N HIS A 207 -1.28 -0.87 -3.07
CA HIS A 207 -2.67 -0.98 -2.59
C HIS A 207 -3.49 0.27 -2.90
N GLY A 208 -4.83 0.12 -2.94
CA GLY A 208 -5.76 1.24 -3.02
C GLY A 208 -5.50 2.18 -4.19
N ASP A 209 -5.61 3.48 -3.94
CA ASP A 209 -5.34 4.55 -4.89
C ASP A 209 -3.85 4.62 -5.24
N ALA A 210 -2.95 4.33 -4.29
CA ALA A 210 -1.51 4.27 -4.56
C ALA A 210 -1.19 3.22 -5.64
N GLY A 211 -1.83 2.04 -5.55
CA GLY A 211 -1.70 0.98 -6.55
C GLY A 211 -2.19 1.38 -7.94
N LEU A 212 -3.25 2.19 -8.02
CA LEU A 212 -3.76 2.73 -9.29
C LEU A 212 -2.78 3.73 -9.90
N VAL A 213 -2.24 4.65 -9.10
CA VAL A 213 -1.23 5.63 -9.54
C VAL A 213 0.03 4.92 -10.04
N ASN A 214 0.47 3.89 -9.34
CA ASN A 214 1.69 3.16 -9.68
C ASN A 214 1.46 2.01 -10.67
N ALA A 215 0.26 1.82 -11.23
CA ALA A 215 -0.10 0.63 -11.99
C ALA A 215 0.84 0.34 -13.17
N SER A 216 1.36 1.38 -13.83
CA SER A 216 2.34 1.23 -14.93
C SER A 216 3.77 0.96 -14.44
N GLN A 217 4.10 1.35 -13.21
CA GLN A 217 5.46 1.36 -12.66
C GLN A 217 5.74 0.21 -11.69
N LEU A 218 4.71 -0.41 -11.10
CA LEU A 218 4.89 -1.57 -10.23
C LEU A 218 5.50 -2.73 -11.03
N SER A 219 6.64 -3.23 -10.56
CA SER A 219 7.28 -4.43 -11.10
C SER A 219 6.44 -5.68 -10.89
N GLY A 220 6.68 -6.72 -11.71
CA GLY A 220 6.00 -8.01 -11.68
C GLY A 220 6.05 -8.71 -10.31
N ILE A 221 7.06 -8.39 -9.50
CA ILE A 221 7.21 -8.91 -8.14
C ILE A 221 6.21 -8.30 -7.14
N CYS A 222 5.80 -7.05 -7.37
CA CYS A 222 4.86 -6.29 -6.55
C CYS A 222 3.43 -6.38 -7.10
N LYS A 223 3.27 -6.65 -8.41
CA LYS A 223 1.99 -6.97 -9.06
C LYS A 223 1.54 -8.41 -8.75
N ILE A 224 1.34 -8.71 -7.48
CA ILE A 224 0.47 -9.82 -7.06
C ILE A 224 -0.81 -9.23 -6.47
N PHE A 225 -1.35 -8.19 -7.10
CA PHE A 225 -2.75 -7.85 -6.93
C PHE A 225 -3.57 -8.83 -7.77
N PRO A 226 -4.70 -9.33 -7.26
CA PRO A 226 -5.13 -10.68 -7.56
C PRO A 226 -5.48 -10.80 -9.05
N LEU A 227 -4.89 -11.82 -9.68
CA LEU A 227 -5.29 -12.46 -10.93
C LEU A 227 -6.79 -12.87 -10.98
N PHE A 228 -7.59 -12.46 -10.00
CA PHE A 228 -8.98 -12.84 -9.76
C PHE A 228 -9.99 -11.67 -9.95
N THR A 229 -9.55 -10.49 -10.38
CA THR A 229 -10.49 -9.40 -10.74
C THR A 229 -10.83 -9.42 -12.22
N SER A 230 -11.39 -10.53 -12.68
CA SER A 230 -12.32 -10.46 -13.80
C SER A 230 -13.62 -11.16 -13.39
N ASN A 231 -14.48 -10.41 -12.71
CA ASN A 231 -15.89 -10.47 -13.06
C ASN A 231 -16.01 -9.90 -14.50
N GLN A 232 -15.56 -10.68 -15.48
CA GLN A 232 -16.21 -10.63 -16.78
C GLN A 232 -17.54 -11.31 -16.53
N THR A 233 -18.58 -10.48 -16.43
CA THR A 233 -19.97 -10.89 -16.42
C THR A 233 -20.15 -11.93 -17.53
N ILE A 234 -20.56 -13.13 -17.12
CA ILE A 234 -21.12 -14.16 -18.01
C ILE A 234 -22.46 -13.65 -18.52
#